data_AF-A0A929NEJ9-F1
#
_entry.id   AF-A0A929NEJ9-F1
#
_cell.length_a   1.000
_cell.length_b   1.000
_cell.length_c   1.000
_cell.angle_alpha   90.00
_cell.angle_beta   90.00
_cell.angle_gamma   90.00
#
_symmetry.space_group_name_H-M   'P 1'
#
loop_
_entity.id
_entity.type
_entity.pdbx_description
1 polymer ?
#
loop_
_entity_poly.entity_id
_entity_poly.type
_entity_poly.pdbx_seq_one_letter_code
_entity_poly.pdbx_strand_id
1 'polypeptide(L)'
;MTAACHGKPDDQFKTKKIKFTEKVLFVHEPHLDKKKQIEGQQVTCVSCHQHETDQKKFEVSKESCVLCHFKNVKFNQDRGRCELCHKLPEKPIQTSGEKPITHQVLKDANVSCGSCHYDVIQATGRAQYEAYFEKGVLKTALIMGAGDIKNENCLACHDQAQALKEAANKKLMHEKHVTVKNARCFDCHQVIIHKKFDDKQPLVAMADEKKNMIQKPMSERFVTDSCLACHPKPHELQRKLAEGLKRKDVPATPGFHYKARATCMACHLEQQISDKGTPVLKASAKTCAGCHPGRQKMLNDWQTELKEEVKYTREVEKEALEALSKANAKLPKPKQAEARKMLNEGQQNLKMVQFGNGVHNKKYSIFLLDAAITRFEDVIDFIEDNQNQ
;
A
#
# COMPACT_ATOMS: atom_id res chain seq x y z
N MET A 1 45.29 9.81 -0.85
CA MET A 1 44.49 8.58 -0.75
C MET A 1 43.55 8.36 -1.94
N THR A 2 42.90 9.37 -2.51
CA THR A 2 41.91 9.18 -3.61
C THR A 2 42.51 8.75 -4.94
N ALA A 3 43.74 9.19 -5.27
CA ALA A 3 44.41 8.80 -6.52
C ALA A 3 44.63 7.28 -6.66
N ALA A 4 44.78 6.56 -5.54
CA ALA A 4 44.91 5.10 -5.54
C ALA A 4 43.59 4.38 -5.81
N CYS A 5 42.44 5.05 -5.62
CA CYS A 5 41.11 4.46 -5.83
C CYS A 5 40.40 4.99 -7.10
N HIS A 6 40.60 6.27 -7.44
CA HIS A 6 39.97 6.97 -8.56
C HIS A 6 40.98 7.56 -9.56
N GLY A 7 42.26 7.19 -9.45
CA GLY A 7 43.28 7.53 -10.45
C GLY A 7 43.72 8.99 -10.39
N LYS A 8 43.09 9.87 -11.18
CA LYS A 8 43.63 11.20 -11.51
C LYS A 8 43.20 12.31 -10.53
N PRO A 9 44.07 13.31 -10.25
CA PRO A 9 43.73 14.48 -9.41
C PRO A 9 42.57 15.32 -9.95
N ASP A 10 42.40 15.38 -11.27
CA ASP A 10 41.32 16.12 -11.94
C ASP A 10 40.01 15.33 -12.04
N ASP A 11 39.95 14.13 -11.45
CA ASP A 11 38.73 13.34 -11.47
C ASP A 11 37.63 14.03 -10.64
N GLN A 12 36.55 14.37 -11.33
CA GLN A 12 35.35 14.97 -10.73
C GLN A 12 34.52 13.93 -9.96
N PHE A 13 35.07 12.80 -9.53
CA PHE A 13 34.36 11.71 -8.85
C PHE A 13 33.48 12.19 -7.68
N LYS A 14 33.88 13.28 -7.01
CA LYS A 14 33.11 13.88 -5.91
C LYS A 14 31.74 14.40 -6.38
N THR A 15 31.71 15.14 -7.48
CA THR A 15 30.53 15.82 -8.01
C THR A 15 29.86 15.06 -9.15
N LYS A 16 30.55 14.09 -9.75
CA LYS A 16 30.05 13.26 -10.85
C LYS A 16 28.88 12.40 -10.38
N LYS A 17 27.79 12.48 -11.14
CA LYS A 17 26.63 11.59 -10.97
C LYS A 17 26.92 10.25 -11.60
N ILE A 18 27.06 9.22 -10.77
CA ILE A 18 27.33 7.84 -11.21
C ILE A 18 26.06 6.99 -11.16
N LYS A 19 25.93 6.04 -12.09
CA LYS A 19 24.87 5.02 -12.02
C LYS A 19 25.30 3.96 -10.99
N PHE A 20 24.62 3.92 -9.85
CA PHE A 20 24.80 2.85 -8.86
C PHE A 20 24.01 1.60 -9.28
N THR A 21 22.82 1.80 -9.83
CA THR A 21 22.04 0.77 -10.55
C THR A 21 21.37 1.43 -11.76
N GLU A 22 20.66 0.64 -12.58
CA GLU A 22 19.84 1.18 -13.68
C GLU A 22 18.85 2.27 -13.25
N LYS A 23 18.41 2.25 -11.98
CA LYS A 23 17.37 3.16 -11.46
C LYS A 23 17.85 4.07 -10.34
N VAL A 24 19.11 3.93 -9.91
CA VAL A 24 19.68 4.67 -8.78
C VAL A 24 20.92 5.42 -9.22
N LEU A 25 20.90 6.72 -8.99
CA LEU A 25 22.04 7.61 -9.24
C LEU A 25 22.67 8.00 -7.91
N PHE A 26 23.99 8.17 -7.90
CA PHE A 26 24.77 8.51 -6.71
C PHE A 26 25.76 9.65 -6.99
N VAL A 27 26.04 10.46 -5.96
CA VAL A 27 27.05 11.54 -5.96
C VAL A 27 27.75 11.52 -4.60
N HIS A 28 29.09 11.57 -4.57
CA HIS A 28 29.86 11.46 -3.32
C HIS A 28 29.80 12.74 -2.47
N GLU A 29 29.86 13.92 -3.08
CA GLU A 29 30.00 15.21 -2.40
C GLU A 29 28.98 15.43 -1.27
N PRO A 30 27.65 15.18 -1.45
CA PRO A 30 26.69 15.33 -0.37
C PRO A 30 26.95 14.44 0.84
N HIS A 31 27.60 13.27 0.65
CA HIS A 31 27.89 12.31 1.71
C HIS A 31 29.19 12.64 2.45
N LEU A 32 30.10 13.39 1.82
CA LEU A 32 31.37 13.82 2.39
C LEU A 32 31.28 15.18 3.12
N ASP A 33 30.18 15.90 2.93
CA ASP A 33 29.89 17.15 3.63
C ASP A 33 29.53 16.89 5.10
N LYS A 34 30.40 17.32 6.01
CA LYS A 34 30.22 17.18 7.46
C LYS A 34 28.91 17.78 7.97
N LYS A 35 28.36 18.80 7.30
CA LYS A 35 27.08 19.42 7.69
C LYS A 35 25.87 18.56 7.36
N LYS A 36 26.03 17.57 6.49
CA LYS A 36 24.96 16.65 6.04
C LYS A 36 25.10 15.26 6.64
N GLN A 37 26.18 15.00 7.36
CA GLN A 37 26.43 13.73 8.04
C GLN A 37 25.62 13.63 9.33
N ILE A 38 25.42 12.38 9.77
CA ILE A 38 24.77 12.11 11.05
C ILE A 38 25.67 12.65 12.18
N GLU A 39 25.06 13.26 13.20
CA GLU A 39 25.79 13.77 14.36
C GLU A 39 26.76 12.71 14.94
N GLY A 40 28.02 13.10 15.09
CA GLY A 40 29.09 12.26 15.58
C GLY A 40 29.74 11.31 14.54
N GLN A 41 29.11 11.15 13.38
CA GLN A 41 29.64 10.33 12.30
C GLN A 41 30.56 11.14 11.38
N GLN A 42 31.69 10.55 11.00
CA GLN A 42 32.53 11.01 9.91
C GLN A 42 32.58 9.91 8.84
N VAL A 43 31.89 10.12 7.72
CA VAL A 43 31.90 9.17 6.60
C VAL A 43 33.27 9.19 5.93
N THR A 44 33.87 8.00 5.79
CA THR A 44 35.11 7.76 5.06
C THR A 44 34.85 6.81 3.89
N CYS A 45 35.85 6.57 3.03
CA CYS A 45 35.68 5.68 1.87
C CYS A 45 35.27 4.26 2.31
N VAL A 46 35.84 3.77 3.42
CA VAL A 46 35.55 2.43 3.99
C VAL A 46 34.23 2.37 4.74
N SER A 47 33.55 3.50 4.95
CA SER A 47 32.16 3.50 5.44
C SER A 47 31.19 2.92 4.41
N CYS A 48 31.54 2.95 3.12
CA CYS A 48 30.69 2.42 2.05
C CYS A 48 31.37 1.34 1.23
N HIS A 49 32.67 1.48 0.93
CA HIS A 49 33.45 0.49 0.19
C HIS A 49 33.99 -0.56 1.16
N GLN A 50 33.23 -1.63 1.33
CA GLN A 50 33.52 -2.71 2.26
C GLN A 50 33.71 -4.03 1.51
N HIS A 51 34.37 -4.99 2.15
CA HIS A 51 34.41 -6.37 1.70
C HIS A 51 33.26 -7.10 2.39
N GLU A 52 32.12 -7.21 1.71
CA GLU A 52 30.91 -7.82 2.27
C GLU A 52 30.72 -9.27 1.80
N THR A 53 31.21 -9.59 0.61
CA THR A 53 31.18 -10.92 0.01
C THR A 53 32.57 -11.35 -0.43
N ASP A 54 32.80 -12.67 -0.46
CA ASP A 54 34.05 -13.27 -0.91
C ASP A 54 34.37 -12.97 -2.39
N GLN A 55 33.38 -12.48 -3.15
CA GLN A 55 33.48 -12.27 -4.59
C GLN A 55 34.17 -10.95 -4.97
N LYS A 56 34.15 -9.93 -4.10
CA LYS A 56 34.67 -8.59 -4.43
C LYS A 56 35.48 -8.01 -3.29
N LYS A 57 36.69 -7.53 -3.60
CA LYS A 57 37.58 -6.87 -2.64
C LYS A 57 37.01 -5.55 -2.07
N PHE A 58 36.20 -4.84 -2.86
CA PHE A 58 35.45 -3.66 -2.45
C PHE A 58 34.09 -3.63 -3.15
N GLU A 59 33.02 -3.51 -2.37
CA GLU A 59 31.68 -3.29 -2.86
C GLU A 59 30.90 -2.34 -1.95
N VAL A 60 29.78 -1.85 -2.47
CA VAL A 60 28.89 -0.92 -1.76
C VAL A 60 27.52 -1.56 -1.72
N SER A 61 27.08 -1.98 -0.54
CA SER A 61 25.73 -2.51 -0.33
C SER A 61 24.67 -1.43 -0.49
N LYS A 62 23.51 -1.84 -1.02
CA LYS A 62 22.31 -1.00 -1.08
C LYS A 62 21.77 -0.71 0.32
N GLU A 63 21.87 -1.68 1.20
CA GLU A 63 21.41 -1.62 2.59
C GLU A 63 22.09 -0.48 3.35
N SER A 64 23.37 -0.20 3.09
CA SER A 64 24.09 0.94 3.69
C SER A 64 23.44 2.29 3.36
N CYS A 65 23.00 2.47 2.11
CA CYS A 65 22.26 3.67 1.71
C CYS A 65 20.90 3.74 2.41
N VAL A 66 20.18 2.62 2.42
CA VAL A 66 18.83 2.49 3.01
C VAL A 66 18.86 2.79 4.51
N LEU A 67 19.87 2.31 5.24
CA LEU A 67 20.03 2.59 6.66
C LEU A 67 20.15 4.09 6.95
N CYS A 68 21.00 4.80 6.19
CA CYS A 68 21.16 6.24 6.38
C CYS A 68 19.93 7.05 5.96
N HIS A 69 19.30 6.68 4.85
CA HIS A 69 18.22 7.47 4.26
C HIS A 69 16.85 7.17 4.84
N PHE A 70 16.63 5.98 5.43
CA PHE A 70 15.33 5.56 5.93
C PHE A 70 15.26 5.27 7.42
N LYS A 71 16.38 5.20 8.16
CA LYS A 71 16.30 4.98 9.62
C LYS A 71 15.67 6.17 10.35
N ASN A 72 14.51 5.96 10.95
CA ASN A 72 13.75 6.97 11.70
C ASN A 72 13.50 8.24 10.87
N VAL A 73 13.20 8.09 9.58
CA VAL A 73 12.92 9.19 8.66
C VAL A 73 11.46 9.15 8.24
N LYS A 74 10.84 10.33 8.15
CA LYS A 74 9.49 10.49 7.60
C LYS A 74 9.47 10.07 6.13
N PHE A 75 8.43 9.33 5.75
CA PHE A 75 8.28 8.79 4.41
C PHE A 75 8.35 9.89 3.34
N ASN A 76 9.25 9.70 2.37
CA ASN A 76 9.50 10.64 1.27
C ASN A 76 9.76 12.10 1.72
N GLN A 77 10.45 12.30 2.84
CA GLN A 77 10.86 13.62 3.35
C GLN A 77 12.36 13.67 3.66
N ASP A 78 12.94 14.87 3.68
CA ASP A 78 14.36 15.10 3.98
C ASP A 78 15.31 14.17 3.20
N ARG A 79 16.12 13.39 3.94
CA ARG A 79 17.01 12.35 3.41
C ARG A 79 16.27 11.11 2.89
N GLY A 80 15.02 10.90 3.27
CA GLY A 80 14.17 9.80 2.82
C GLY A 80 13.42 10.08 1.51
N ARG A 81 13.64 11.23 0.85
CA ARG A 81 13.01 11.54 -0.44
C ARG A 81 13.42 10.54 -1.52
N CYS A 82 12.44 9.92 -2.17
CA CYS A 82 12.67 8.92 -3.21
C CYS A 82 13.50 9.47 -4.38
N GLU A 83 13.27 10.74 -4.74
CA GLU A 83 13.93 11.43 -5.84
C GLU A 83 15.41 11.77 -5.61
N LEU A 84 15.92 11.59 -4.38
CA LEU A 84 17.36 11.69 -4.13
C LEU A 84 18.14 10.59 -4.86
N CYS A 85 17.52 9.42 -4.98
CA CYS A 85 18.11 8.24 -5.59
C CYS A 85 17.47 7.89 -6.94
N HIS A 86 16.16 8.09 -7.08
CA HIS A 86 15.37 7.66 -8.23
C HIS A 86 14.97 8.80 -9.15
N LYS A 87 14.93 8.55 -10.46
CA LYS A 87 14.23 9.41 -11.41
C LYS A 87 12.75 9.02 -11.46
N LEU A 88 11.85 10.00 -11.54
CA LEU A 88 10.44 9.71 -11.77
C LEU A 88 10.23 8.96 -13.10
N PRO A 89 9.40 7.90 -13.13
CA PRO A 89 9.07 7.22 -14.37
C PRO A 89 8.36 8.14 -15.36
N GLU A 90 8.84 8.16 -16.60
CA GLU A 90 8.27 8.97 -17.69
C GLU A 90 7.04 8.34 -18.32
N LYS A 91 6.93 7.00 -18.25
CA LYS A 91 5.78 6.28 -18.78
C LYS A 91 4.50 6.68 -18.02
N PRO A 92 3.40 7.03 -18.72
CA PRO A 92 2.13 7.32 -18.07
C PRO A 92 1.59 6.14 -17.27
N ILE A 93 0.94 6.45 -16.14
CA ILE A 93 0.22 5.48 -15.30
C ILE A 93 -1.12 5.12 -15.95
N GLN A 94 -1.77 6.11 -16.55
CA GLN A 94 -3.02 5.97 -17.29
C GLN A 94 -2.96 6.82 -18.54
N THR A 95 -3.35 6.23 -19.68
CA THR A 95 -3.45 6.91 -20.98
C THR A 95 -4.88 7.17 -21.42
N SER A 96 -5.88 6.56 -20.77
CA SER A 96 -7.30 6.75 -21.11
C SER A 96 -7.78 8.14 -20.66
N GLY A 97 -8.33 8.94 -21.58
CA GLY A 97 -8.84 10.30 -21.31
C GLY A 97 -8.02 11.40 -22.00
N GLU A 98 -8.50 12.64 -21.93
CA GLU A 98 -7.91 13.78 -22.66
C GLU A 98 -6.47 14.13 -22.23
N LYS A 99 -6.10 13.83 -20.97
CA LYS A 99 -4.76 14.08 -20.43
C LYS A 99 -4.23 12.83 -19.72
N PRO A 100 -3.07 12.28 -20.12
CA PRO A 100 -2.46 11.15 -19.43
C PRO A 100 -2.08 11.49 -18.00
N ILE A 101 -2.31 10.58 -17.06
CA ILE A 101 -1.83 10.70 -15.68
C ILE A 101 -0.39 10.18 -15.63
N THR A 102 0.55 11.06 -15.29
CA THR A 102 1.98 10.73 -15.15
C THR A 102 2.46 11.00 -13.72
N HIS A 103 3.62 10.45 -13.35
CA HIS A 103 4.23 10.75 -12.04
C HIS A 103 4.52 12.26 -11.88
N GLN A 104 4.83 12.97 -12.96
CA GLN A 104 5.06 14.42 -12.93
C GLN A 104 3.77 15.17 -12.57
N VAL A 105 2.65 14.84 -13.23
CA VAL A 105 1.34 15.45 -12.93
C VAL A 105 0.95 15.22 -11.47
N LEU A 106 1.16 14.00 -10.95
CA LEU A 106 0.87 13.68 -9.55
C LEU A 106 1.76 14.44 -8.57
N LYS A 107 3.05 14.62 -8.91
CA LYS A 107 3.98 15.43 -8.11
C LYS A 107 3.56 16.90 -8.08
N ASP A 108 3.22 17.47 -9.22
CA ASP A 108 2.78 18.87 -9.33
C ASP A 108 1.49 19.10 -8.53
N ALA A 109 0.64 18.07 -8.44
CA ALA A 109 -0.56 18.04 -7.60
C ALA A 109 -0.30 17.70 -6.11
N ASN A 110 0.97 17.53 -5.69
CA ASN A 110 1.37 17.14 -4.33
C ASN A 110 0.75 15.81 -3.82
N VAL A 111 0.52 14.86 -4.72
CA VAL A 111 0.04 13.52 -4.35
C VAL A 111 1.19 12.76 -3.68
N SER A 112 0.92 12.20 -2.50
CA SER A 112 1.91 11.42 -1.75
C SER A 112 2.33 10.17 -2.53
N CYS A 113 3.63 9.86 -2.57
CA CYS A 113 4.10 8.59 -3.15
C CYS A 113 3.49 7.39 -2.44
N GLY A 114 3.15 7.50 -1.15
CA GLY A 114 2.53 6.45 -0.34
C GLY A 114 1.08 6.14 -0.75
N SER A 115 0.47 6.99 -1.59
CA SER A 115 -0.83 6.71 -2.21
C SER A 115 -0.77 5.48 -3.12
N CYS A 116 0.40 5.11 -3.66
CA CYS A 116 0.58 3.90 -4.47
C CYS A 116 1.77 3.03 -4.03
N HIS A 117 2.81 3.64 -3.47
CA HIS A 117 4.07 3.02 -3.07
C HIS A 117 4.18 2.89 -1.55
N TYR A 118 3.20 2.26 -0.93
CA TYR A 118 3.14 2.12 0.53
C TYR A 118 4.10 1.06 1.06
N ASP A 119 4.23 -0.08 0.37
CA ASP A 119 5.01 -1.24 0.84
C ASP A 119 6.45 -1.30 0.28
N VAL A 120 7.03 -0.16 -0.09
CA VAL A 120 8.38 -0.13 -0.68
C VAL A 120 9.50 -0.29 0.33
N ILE A 121 9.25 0.03 1.60
CA ILE A 121 10.24 -0.05 2.69
C ILE A 121 9.65 -0.86 3.82
N GLN A 122 10.13 -2.10 3.96
CA GLN A 122 9.88 -2.94 5.10
C GLN A 122 11.01 -2.70 6.12
N ALA A 123 10.68 -2.01 7.20
CA ALA A 123 11.52 -2.09 8.39
C ALA A 123 11.48 -3.55 8.87
N THR A 124 12.58 -4.29 8.81
CA THR A 124 12.74 -5.37 9.79
C THR A 124 12.72 -4.67 11.14
N GLY A 125 11.62 -4.78 11.89
CA GLY A 125 11.41 -4.00 13.13
C GLY A 125 10.28 -2.95 13.13
N ARG A 126 9.31 -3.02 12.20
CA ARG A 126 8.04 -2.24 12.16
C ARG A 126 8.18 -0.85 11.51
N ALA A 127 7.27 -0.56 10.58
CA ALA A 127 6.97 0.82 10.19
C ALA A 127 6.06 1.43 11.27
N GLN A 128 6.38 2.65 11.72
CA GLN A 128 5.62 3.32 12.78
C GLN A 128 4.80 4.46 12.20
N TYR A 129 3.60 4.68 12.72
CA TYR A 129 2.80 5.86 12.41
C TYR A 129 2.92 6.83 13.56
N GLU A 130 3.42 8.03 13.28
CA GLU A 130 3.36 9.14 14.20
C GLU A 130 2.14 9.99 13.83
N ALA A 131 1.16 10.05 14.74
CA ALA A 131 0.03 10.94 14.62
C ALA A 131 0.38 12.28 15.29
N TYR A 132 0.21 13.39 14.58
CA TYR A 132 0.48 14.74 15.07
C TYR A 132 -0.55 15.73 14.56
N PHE A 133 -0.82 16.79 15.31
CA PHE A 133 -1.72 17.85 14.87
C PHE A 133 -0.92 18.97 14.22
N GLU A 134 -1.32 19.36 13.01
CA GLU A 134 -0.78 20.53 12.34
C GLU A 134 -1.93 21.44 11.93
N LYS A 135 -1.96 22.66 12.49
CA LYS A 135 -3.06 23.64 12.31
C LYS A 135 -4.45 23.06 12.62
N GLY A 136 -4.55 22.29 13.70
CA GLY A 136 -5.80 21.65 14.14
C GLY A 136 -6.24 20.44 13.32
N VAL A 137 -5.47 20.02 12.31
CA VAL A 137 -5.75 18.84 11.49
C VAL A 137 -4.86 17.70 11.93
N LEU A 138 -5.45 16.54 12.22
CA LEU A 138 -4.71 15.31 12.48
C LEU A 138 -3.97 14.88 11.21
N LYS A 139 -2.64 14.87 11.29
CA LYS A 139 -1.75 14.33 10.27
C LYS A 139 -1.09 13.07 10.79
N THR A 140 -0.80 12.16 9.88
CA THR A 140 -0.04 10.95 10.18
C THR A 140 1.20 10.92 9.29
N ALA A 141 2.36 10.70 9.91
CA ALA A 141 3.59 10.44 9.19
C ALA A 141 3.94 8.96 9.33
N LEU A 142 4.18 8.31 8.20
CA LEU A 142 4.83 7.01 8.17
C LEU A 142 6.32 7.23 8.47
N ILE A 143 6.81 6.66 9.55
CA ILE A 143 8.22 6.61 9.91
C ILE A 143 8.79 5.29 9.42
N MET A 144 9.79 5.39 8.55
CA MET A 144 10.45 4.25 7.94
C MET A 144 11.50 3.67 8.89
N GLY A 145 11.71 2.35 8.80
CA GLY A 145 12.92 1.66 9.25
C GLY A 145 13.39 1.99 10.67
N ALA A 146 13.10 1.15 11.67
CA ALA A 146 13.70 1.35 12.99
C ALA A 146 15.22 1.07 12.96
N GLY A 147 15.67 0.12 12.12
CA GLY A 147 17.08 -0.27 11.99
C GLY A 147 17.66 -0.57 13.37
N ASP A 148 16.90 -1.32 14.17
CA ASP A 148 17.08 -1.44 15.61
C ASP A 148 18.49 -1.91 15.96
N ILE A 149 18.95 -1.48 17.14
CA ILE A 149 20.17 -1.99 17.74
C ILE A 149 19.73 -3.02 18.78
N LYS A 150 20.23 -4.24 18.65
CA LYS A 150 20.02 -5.28 19.66
C LYS A 150 21.17 -5.29 20.64
N ASN A 151 20.89 -5.52 21.92
CA ASN A 151 21.94 -5.61 22.95
C ASN A 151 22.94 -6.74 22.64
N GLU A 152 22.48 -7.82 21.99
CA GLU A 152 23.30 -8.94 21.50
C GLU A 152 24.49 -8.45 20.64
N ASN A 153 24.28 -7.43 19.81
CA ASN A 153 25.30 -6.89 18.92
C ASN A 153 26.45 -6.24 19.71
N CYS A 154 26.13 -5.59 20.83
CA CYS A 154 27.13 -4.96 21.69
C CYS A 154 28.02 -6.02 22.37
N LEU A 155 27.47 -7.20 22.66
CA LEU A 155 28.17 -8.28 23.35
C LEU A 155 29.24 -8.96 22.49
N ALA A 156 29.28 -8.69 21.18
CA ALA A 156 30.36 -9.15 20.31
C ALA A 156 31.73 -8.56 20.69
N CYS A 157 31.74 -7.41 21.39
CA CYS A 157 32.98 -6.73 21.81
C CYS A 157 32.96 -6.25 23.27
N HIS A 158 31.79 -6.11 23.89
CA HIS A 158 31.66 -5.67 25.28
C HIS A 158 31.16 -6.81 26.18
N ASP A 159 31.93 -7.15 27.21
CA ASP A 159 31.60 -8.18 28.20
C ASP A 159 31.02 -7.61 29.51
N GLN A 160 31.05 -6.28 29.71
CA GLN A 160 30.60 -5.60 30.93
C GLN A 160 29.29 -4.82 30.72
N ALA A 161 28.30 -5.06 31.59
CA ALA A 161 27.01 -4.36 31.56
C ALA A 161 27.13 -2.82 31.70
N GLN A 162 28.17 -2.34 32.39
CA GLN A 162 28.44 -0.90 32.53
C GLN A 162 28.71 -0.22 31.17
N ALA A 163 29.32 -0.94 30.22
CA ALA A 163 29.59 -0.43 28.87
C ALA A 163 28.32 -0.22 28.03
N LEU A 164 27.19 -0.83 28.42
CA LEU A 164 25.93 -0.76 27.69
C LEU A 164 25.02 0.39 28.14
N LYS A 165 25.36 1.10 29.22
CA LYS A 165 24.52 2.19 29.77
C LYS A 165 24.26 3.32 28.77
N GLU A 166 25.22 3.56 27.88
CA GLU A 166 25.12 4.60 26.85
C GLU A 166 24.80 4.05 25.45
N ALA A 167 24.33 2.81 25.32
CA ALA A 167 24.06 2.19 24.01
C ALA A 167 23.06 3.00 23.14
N ALA A 168 22.19 3.80 23.76
CA ALA A 168 21.25 4.69 23.06
C ALA A 168 21.84 6.07 22.69
N ASN A 169 23.04 6.42 23.16
CA ASN A 169 23.69 7.70 22.88
C ASN A 169 24.25 7.72 21.45
N LYS A 170 23.41 8.14 20.51
CA LYS A 170 23.71 8.16 19.07
C LYS A 170 25.03 8.86 18.72
N LYS A 171 25.31 10.02 19.34
CA LYS A 171 26.52 10.79 19.07
C LYS A 171 27.76 10.00 19.53
N LEU A 172 27.75 9.52 20.78
CA LEU A 172 28.86 8.72 21.32
C LEU A 172 29.10 7.47 20.47
N MET A 173 28.03 6.76 20.10
CA MET A 173 28.14 5.54 19.31
C MET A 173 28.84 5.81 17.97
N HIS A 174 28.40 6.82 17.21
CA HIS A 174 29.04 7.14 15.93
C HIS A 174 30.46 7.70 16.10
N GLU A 175 30.73 8.56 17.08
CA GLU A 175 32.06 9.14 17.27
C GLU A 175 33.09 8.07 17.66
N LYS A 176 32.77 7.26 18.67
CA LYS A 176 33.73 6.30 19.23
C LYS A 176 33.83 5.02 18.40
N HIS A 177 32.73 4.54 17.81
CA HIS A 177 32.72 3.25 17.11
C HIS A 177 32.92 3.43 15.61
N VAL A 178 32.12 4.28 14.96
CA VAL A 178 32.18 4.44 13.51
C VAL A 178 33.36 5.31 13.09
N THR A 179 33.53 6.48 13.69
CA THR A 179 34.59 7.43 13.30
C THR A 179 35.97 7.01 13.78
N VAL A 180 36.11 6.66 15.07
CA VAL A 180 37.42 6.33 15.67
C VAL A 180 37.83 4.88 15.43
N LYS A 181 36.90 3.93 15.53
CA LYS A 181 37.19 2.49 15.43
C LYS A 181 36.83 1.86 14.08
N ASN A 182 36.23 2.61 13.16
CA ASN A 182 35.76 2.10 11.86
C ASN A 182 34.84 0.87 11.96
N ALA A 183 34.04 0.78 13.03
CA ALA A 183 33.01 -0.25 13.16
C ALA A 183 32.02 -0.16 11.99
N ARG A 184 31.57 -1.31 11.46
CA ARG A 184 30.63 -1.33 10.33
C ARG A 184 29.23 -1.06 10.84
N CYS A 185 28.40 -0.45 10.00
CA CYS A 185 27.05 -0.06 10.39
C CYS A 185 26.21 -1.25 10.86
N PHE A 186 26.33 -2.39 10.18
CA PHE A 186 25.58 -3.61 10.48
C PHE A 186 26.17 -4.46 11.61
N ASP A 187 27.33 -4.08 12.15
CA ASP A 187 27.79 -4.65 13.42
C ASP A 187 26.87 -4.19 14.57
N CYS A 188 26.15 -3.07 14.41
CA CYS A 188 25.21 -2.55 15.42
C CYS A 188 23.75 -2.49 14.93
N HIS A 189 23.51 -2.15 13.65
CA HIS A 189 22.18 -1.94 13.10
C HIS A 189 21.63 -3.15 12.37
N GLN A 190 20.33 -3.40 12.51
CA GLN A 190 19.62 -4.32 11.63
C GLN A 190 19.40 -3.74 10.23
N VAL A 191 19.39 -4.63 9.24
CA VAL A 191 19.20 -4.30 7.81
C VAL A 191 17.76 -3.85 7.54
N ILE A 192 17.56 -2.61 7.10
CA ILE A 192 16.25 -2.17 6.60
C ILE A 192 16.03 -2.74 5.18
N ILE A 193 14.88 -3.34 4.91
CA ILE A 193 14.57 -3.93 3.60
C ILE A 193 13.86 -2.89 2.73
N HIS A 194 14.54 -2.42 1.68
CA HIS A 194 13.94 -1.60 0.62
C HIS A 194 13.81 -2.43 -0.65
N LYS A 195 12.62 -2.98 -0.87
CA LYS A 195 12.31 -3.83 -2.04
C LYS A 195 10.96 -3.46 -2.62
N LYS A 196 10.86 -3.50 -3.96
CA LYS A 196 9.56 -3.43 -4.64
C LYS A 196 8.82 -4.73 -4.34
N PHE A 197 7.62 -4.64 -3.79
CA PHE A 197 6.74 -5.81 -3.68
C PHE A 197 6.50 -6.39 -5.09
N ASP A 198 6.65 -7.71 -5.23
CA ASP A 198 6.59 -8.39 -6.53
C ASP A 198 5.23 -8.15 -7.20
N ASP A 199 5.27 -7.93 -8.52
CA ASP A 199 4.12 -7.58 -9.33
C ASP A 199 3.07 -8.71 -9.43
N LYS A 200 3.44 -9.93 -9.02
CA LYS A 200 2.60 -11.14 -9.05
C LYS A 200 1.91 -11.46 -7.73
N GLN A 201 2.22 -10.76 -6.64
CA GLN A 201 1.52 -10.94 -5.37
C GLN A 201 0.48 -9.84 -5.21
N PRO A 202 -0.82 -10.18 -5.18
CA PRO A 202 -1.84 -9.21 -4.81
C PRO A 202 -1.48 -8.64 -3.43
N LEU A 203 -1.81 -7.37 -3.16
CA LEU A 203 -1.90 -6.80 -1.79
C LEU A 203 -2.75 -7.67 -0.82
N VAL A 204 -3.47 -8.65 -1.39
CA VAL A 204 -4.32 -9.67 -0.77
C VAL A 204 -3.54 -10.89 -0.24
N ALA A 205 -2.21 -11.00 -0.42
CA ALA A 205 -1.42 -12.09 0.16
C ALA A 205 -1.36 -12.09 1.71
N MET A 206 -2.09 -11.19 2.37
CA MET A 206 -2.36 -11.25 3.81
C MET A 206 -3.66 -12.00 4.18
N ALA A 207 -4.47 -12.43 3.19
CA ALA A 207 -5.77 -13.08 3.46
C ALA A 207 -5.72 -14.62 3.42
N ASP A 208 -4.69 -15.23 2.84
CA ASP A 208 -4.59 -16.70 2.69
C ASP A 208 -3.40 -17.34 3.44
N GLU A 209 -2.76 -16.64 4.37
CA GLU A 209 -1.75 -17.22 5.26
C GLU A 209 -2.37 -17.89 6.49
N LYS A 210 -3.38 -18.76 6.31
CA LYS A 210 -3.87 -19.63 7.39
C LYS A 210 -2.79 -20.56 7.96
N LYS A 211 -1.66 -20.72 7.28
CA LYS A 211 -0.56 -21.62 7.70
C LYS A 211 0.57 -20.96 8.50
N ASN A 212 0.65 -19.63 8.60
CA ASN A 212 1.75 -18.93 9.30
C ASN A 212 1.30 -17.98 10.42
N MET A 213 0.05 -18.04 10.89
CA MET A 213 -0.48 -17.13 11.92
C MET A 213 0.02 -17.40 13.36
N ILE A 214 0.73 -18.50 13.63
CA ILE A 214 1.10 -18.87 15.02
C ILE A 214 2.46 -18.27 15.47
N GLN A 215 3.29 -17.72 14.57
CA GLN A 215 4.65 -17.27 14.93
C GLN A 215 4.91 -15.76 14.83
N LYS A 216 3.91 -14.91 14.51
CA LYS A 216 4.15 -13.46 14.40
C LYS A 216 3.89 -12.71 15.71
N PRO A 217 4.83 -11.86 16.18
CA PRO A 217 4.72 -11.15 17.45
C PRO A 217 3.58 -10.13 17.42
N MET A 218 2.98 -9.94 18.61
CA MET A 218 1.78 -9.15 18.93
C MET A 218 1.78 -7.69 18.40
N SER A 219 2.92 -7.19 17.94
CA SER A 219 3.13 -5.83 17.48
C SER A 219 2.81 -5.55 16.00
N GLU A 220 2.54 -6.57 15.19
CA GLU A 220 2.09 -6.41 13.79
C GLU A 220 0.56 -6.23 13.68
N ARG A 221 -0.15 -6.14 14.82
CA ARG A 221 -1.60 -6.31 14.96
C ARG A 221 -2.44 -5.02 14.88
N PHE A 222 -1.81 -3.85 14.74
CA PHE A 222 -2.43 -2.59 15.17
C PHE A 222 -3.43 -1.91 14.21
N VAL A 223 -3.68 -2.42 13.00
CA VAL A 223 -4.75 -1.88 12.13
C VAL A 223 -5.84 -2.92 11.82
N THR A 224 -5.55 -4.20 12.01
CA THR A 224 -6.43 -5.30 11.60
C THR A 224 -7.19 -5.94 12.75
N ASP A 225 -6.61 -6.01 13.95
CA ASP A 225 -7.11 -6.96 14.96
C ASP A 225 -8.32 -6.45 15.75
N SER A 226 -8.50 -5.13 15.89
CA SER A 226 -9.69 -4.57 16.54
C SER A 226 -10.98 -4.83 15.75
N CYS A 227 -10.91 -4.89 14.41
CA CYS A 227 -12.06 -5.11 13.54
C CYS A 227 -12.22 -6.59 13.17
N LEU A 228 -11.11 -7.32 13.01
CA LEU A 228 -11.11 -8.77 12.72
C LEU A 228 -11.72 -9.61 13.83
N ALA A 229 -11.70 -9.12 15.07
CA ALA A 229 -12.32 -9.78 16.22
C ALA A 229 -13.85 -9.97 16.06
N CYS A 230 -14.54 -9.05 15.36
CA CYS A 230 -15.99 -9.11 15.13
C CYS A 230 -16.38 -9.34 13.67
N HIS A 231 -15.52 -8.97 12.71
CA HIS A 231 -15.73 -9.21 11.28
C HIS A 231 -14.49 -9.87 10.68
N PRO A 232 -14.49 -11.19 10.43
CA PRO A 232 -13.27 -11.93 10.03
C PRO A 232 -12.72 -11.54 8.65
N LYS A 233 -13.44 -10.74 7.86
CA LYS A 233 -13.00 -10.23 6.56
C LYS A 233 -13.49 -8.79 6.31
N PRO A 234 -12.99 -7.81 7.09
CA PRO A 234 -13.37 -6.42 6.88
C PRO A 234 -12.90 -6.00 5.49
N HIS A 235 -13.72 -5.23 4.79
CA HIS A 235 -13.44 -4.72 3.45
C HIS A 235 -13.32 -5.78 2.33
N GLU A 236 -13.80 -7.02 2.53
CA GLU A 236 -13.73 -8.06 1.49
C GLU A 236 -14.43 -7.66 0.18
N LEU A 237 -15.65 -7.13 0.27
CA LEU A 237 -16.45 -6.79 -0.90
C LEU A 237 -15.89 -5.57 -1.64
N GLN A 238 -15.36 -4.61 -0.89
CA GLN A 238 -14.64 -3.43 -1.40
C GLN A 238 -13.42 -3.88 -2.23
N ARG A 239 -12.62 -4.82 -1.70
CA ARG A 239 -11.46 -5.39 -2.42
C ARG A 239 -11.89 -6.15 -3.66
N LYS A 240 -12.86 -7.06 -3.54
CA LYS A 240 -13.36 -7.86 -4.67
C LYS A 240 -13.94 -6.98 -5.78
N LEU A 241 -14.61 -5.88 -5.45
CA LEU A 241 -15.09 -4.91 -6.43
C LEU A 241 -13.92 -4.22 -7.14
N ALA A 242 -12.96 -3.69 -6.38
CA ALA A 242 -11.78 -3.03 -6.93
C ALA A 242 -10.99 -3.95 -7.87
N GLU A 243 -10.81 -5.21 -7.48
CA GLU A 243 -10.16 -6.27 -8.27
C GLU A 243 -10.90 -6.58 -9.57
N GLY A 244 -12.24 -6.60 -9.54
CA GLY A 244 -13.07 -6.80 -10.73
C GLY A 244 -12.82 -8.14 -11.42
N LEU A 245 -12.66 -9.23 -10.65
CA LEU A 245 -12.41 -10.58 -11.19
C LEU A 245 -13.59 -11.07 -12.04
N LYS A 246 -13.34 -12.00 -12.97
CA LYS A 246 -14.41 -12.64 -13.75
C LYS A 246 -15.41 -13.34 -12.81
N ARG A 247 -16.70 -13.18 -13.09
CA ARG A 247 -17.78 -13.95 -12.47
C ARG A 247 -18.62 -14.62 -13.55
N LYS A 248 -19.58 -15.46 -13.12
CA LYS A 248 -20.60 -16.00 -14.02
C LYS A 248 -21.32 -14.82 -14.68
N ASP A 249 -21.36 -14.82 -16.01
CA ASP A 249 -22.02 -13.82 -16.86
C ASP A 249 -21.52 -12.37 -16.70
N VAL A 250 -20.39 -12.17 -16.01
CA VAL A 250 -19.78 -10.85 -15.81
C VAL A 250 -18.29 -10.92 -16.18
N PRO A 251 -17.84 -10.14 -17.18
CA PRO A 251 -16.46 -10.15 -17.63
C PRO A 251 -15.52 -9.56 -16.56
N ALA A 252 -14.29 -10.07 -16.51
CA ALA A 252 -13.24 -9.47 -15.68
C ALA A 252 -13.04 -8.01 -16.10
N THR A 253 -13.24 -7.09 -15.15
CA THR A 253 -13.10 -5.66 -15.37
C THR A 253 -12.31 -5.04 -14.21
N PRO A 254 -10.98 -5.24 -14.15
CA PRO A 254 -10.18 -4.69 -13.06
C PRO A 254 -10.22 -3.16 -13.03
N GLY A 255 -10.45 -2.60 -11.83
CA GLY A 255 -10.53 -1.16 -11.62
C GLY A 255 -9.24 -0.45 -12.02
N PHE A 256 -9.33 0.77 -12.55
CA PHE A 256 -8.14 1.54 -12.95
C PHE A 256 -7.25 1.85 -11.75
N HIS A 257 -7.83 2.28 -10.63
CA HIS A 257 -7.11 2.54 -9.39
C HIS A 257 -6.47 1.27 -8.82
N TYR A 258 -7.12 0.12 -8.95
CA TYR A 258 -6.54 -1.18 -8.57
C TYR A 258 -5.31 -1.52 -9.44
N LYS A 259 -5.43 -1.38 -10.77
CA LYS A 259 -4.29 -1.58 -11.70
C LYS A 259 -3.15 -0.60 -11.45
N ALA A 260 -3.47 0.63 -11.07
CA ALA A 260 -2.51 1.67 -10.68
C ALA A 260 -1.94 1.49 -9.26
N ARG A 261 -2.41 0.46 -8.52
CA ARG A 261 -2.03 0.17 -7.13
C ARG A 261 -2.30 1.31 -6.15
N ALA A 262 -3.33 2.10 -6.41
CA ALA A 262 -3.78 3.07 -5.43
C ALA A 262 -4.22 2.34 -4.16
N THR A 263 -3.70 2.78 -3.02
CA THR A 263 -4.05 2.20 -1.72
C THR A 263 -5.41 2.71 -1.25
N CYS A 264 -6.04 2.02 -0.29
CA CYS A 264 -7.30 2.51 0.30
C CYS A 264 -7.13 3.93 0.88
N MET A 265 -5.97 4.18 1.50
CA MET A 265 -5.58 5.45 2.08
C MET A 265 -5.29 6.54 1.03
N ALA A 266 -5.20 6.20 -0.26
CA ALA A 266 -5.13 7.21 -1.31
C ALA A 266 -6.40 8.06 -1.36
N CYS A 267 -7.55 7.47 -1.02
CA CYS A 267 -8.85 8.15 -1.03
C CYS A 267 -9.42 8.33 0.38
N HIS A 268 -9.26 7.34 1.27
CA HIS A 268 -9.83 7.34 2.63
C HIS A 268 -8.91 8.05 3.63
N LEU A 269 -8.90 9.39 3.58
CA LEU A 269 -8.03 10.23 4.42
C LEU A 269 -8.80 11.04 5.47
N GLU A 270 -10.12 11.19 5.32
CA GLU A 270 -10.90 12.06 6.19
C GLU A 270 -11.57 11.25 7.30
N GLN A 271 -11.20 11.55 8.55
CA GLN A 271 -11.83 10.95 9.70
C GLN A 271 -13.25 11.49 9.88
N GLN A 272 -14.20 10.59 9.98
CA GLN A 272 -15.60 10.87 10.28
C GLN A 272 -16.08 9.92 11.37
N ILE A 273 -17.14 10.30 12.06
CA ILE A 273 -17.83 9.40 12.99
C ILE A 273 -18.91 8.67 12.19
N SER A 274 -18.91 7.34 12.24
CA SER A 274 -19.97 6.53 11.66
C SER A 274 -21.27 6.69 12.46
N ASP A 275 -22.39 6.27 11.88
CA ASP A 275 -23.71 6.29 12.54
C ASP A 275 -23.74 5.50 13.86
N LYS A 276 -22.75 4.63 14.08
CA LYS A 276 -22.57 3.82 15.30
C LYS A 276 -21.60 4.45 16.31
N GLY A 277 -21.20 5.71 16.12
CA GLY A 277 -20.26 6.40 17.01
C GLY A 277 -18.79 6.01 16.85
N THR A 278 -18.46 5.09 15.92
CA THR A 278 -17.08 4.65 15.69
C THR A 278 -16.36 5.58 14.70
N PRO A 279 -15.14 6.04 15.01
CA PRO A 279 -14.30 6.75 14.04
C PRO A 279 -13.98 5.87 12.82
N VAL A 280 -14.22 6.39 11.62
CA VAL A 280 -13.93 5.74 10.35
C VAL A 280 -13.28 6.72 9.39
N LEU A 281 -12.43 6.22 8.49
CA LEU A 281 -11.88 7.02 7.42
C LEU A 281 -12.77 6.92 6.18
N LYS A 282 -13.20 8.06 5.65
CA LYS A 282 -13.98 8.15 4.41
C LYS A 282 -13.22 8.89 3.32
N ALA A 283 -13.59 8.58 2.09
CA ALA A 283 -13.22 9.36 0.92
C ALA A 283 -14.17 10.54 0.73
N SER A 284 -13.69 11.58 0.06
CA SER A 284 -14.46 12.78 -0.26
C SER A 284 -14.16 13.24 -1.68
N ALA A 285 -15.00 14.12 -2.22
CA ALA A 285 -14.74 14.78 -3.50
C ALA A 285 -13.36 15.44 -3.55
N LYS A 286 -12.88 15.95 -2.40
CA LYS A 286 -11.57 16.58 -2.27
C LYS A 286 -10.44 15.57 -2.45
N THR A 287 -10.53 14.38 -1.86
CA THR A 287 -9.49 13.35 -2.01
C THR A 287 -9.43 12.81 -3.44
N CYS A 288 -10.57 12.72 -4.12
CA CYS A 288 -10.62 12.40 -5.56
C CYS A 288 -9.93 13.48 -6.40
N ALA A 289 -10.29 14.75 -6.17
CA ALA A 289 -9.81 15.88 -6.94
C ALA A 289 -8.30 16.14 -6.79
N GLY A 290 -7.70 15.66 -5.69
CA GLY A 290 -6.24 15.71 -5.49
C GLY A 290 -5.45 14.99 -6.60
N CYS A 291 -5.98 13.88 -7.13
CA CYS A 291 -5.39 13.17 -8.27
C CYS A 291 -6.11 13.47 -9.59
N HIS A 292 -7.36 13.93 -9.53
CA HIS A 292 -8.23 14.20 -10.67
C HIS A 292 -8.66 15.69 -10.73
N PRO A 293 -7.75 16.61 -11.10
CA PRO A 293 -8.06 18.04 -11.12
C PRO A 293 -9.30 18.37 -11.97
N GLY A 294 -10.21 19.19 -11.43
CA GLY A 294 -11.44 19.59 -12.11
C GLY A 294 -12.58 18.56 -12.08
N ARG A 295 -12.43 17.45 -11.35
CA ARG A 295 -13.44 16.36 -11.28
C ARG A 295 -14.09 16.24 -9.89
N GLN A 296 -14.33 17.36 -9.21
CA GLN A 296 -14.91 17.39 -7.87
C GLN A 296 -16.32 16.78 -7.79
N LYS A 297 -17.12 16.90 -8.86
CA LYS A 297 -18.49 16.34 -8.89
C LYS A 297 -18.53 14.83 -9.14
N MET A 298 -17.47 14.26 -9.70
CA MET A 298 -17.42 12.86 -10.15
C MET A 298 -17.86 11.87 -9.07
N LEU A 299 -17.37 12.03 -7.84
CA LEU A 299 -17.72 11.12 -6.75
C LEU A 299 -19.22 11.14 -6.45
N ASN A 300 -19.80 12.34 -6.37
CA ASN A 300 -21.22 12.51 -6.06
C ASN A 300 -22.09 12.00 -7.21
N ASP A 301 -21.72 12.30 -8.45
CA ASP A 301 -22.43 11.82 -9.64
C ASP A 301 -22.46 10.28 -9.67
N TRP A 302 -21.32 9.64 -9.41
CA TRP A 302 -21.23 8.18 -9.36
C TRP A 302 -22.06 7.59 -8.22
N GLN A 303 -22.06 8.22 -7.05
CA GLN A 303 -22.86 7.77 -5.91
C GLN A 303 -24.36 7.87 -6.18
N THR A 304 -24.80 8.94 -6.84
CA THR A 304 -26.20 9.14 -7.22
C THR A 304 -26.64 8.07 -8.22
N GLU A 305 -25.90 7.91 -9.31
CA GLU A 305 -26.21 6.92 -10.35
C GLU A 305 -26.23 5.50 -9.77
N LEU A 306 -25.20 5.10 -9.01
CA LEU A 306 -25.18 3.77 -8.37
C LEU A 306 -26.34 3.56 -7.39
N LYS A 307 -26.81 4.62 -6.72
CA LYS A 307 -27.96 4.54 -5.83
C LYS A 307 -29.26 4.30 -6.60
N GLU A 308 -29.42 4.95 -7.75
CA GLU A 308 -30.56 4.76 -8.65
C GLU A 308 -30.57 3.34 -9.24
N GLU A 309 -29.43 2.88 -9.74
CA GLU A 309 -29.27 1.53 -10.29
C GLU A 309 -29.55 0.45 -9.23
N VAL A 310 -28.99 0.57 -8.03
CA VAL A 310 -29.27 -0.36 -6.92
C VAL A 310 -30.76 -0.34 -6.53
N LYS A 311 -31.42 0.82 -6.61
CA LYS A 311 -32.86 0.93 -6.34
C LYS A 311 -33.66 0.16 -7.39
N TYR A 312 -33.37 0.38 -8.67
CA TYR A 312 -34.02 -0.32 -9.77
C TYR A 312 -33.82 -1.84 -9.69
N THR A 313 -32.59 -2.30 -9.48
CA THR A 313 -32.30 -3.74 -9.32
C THR A 313 -33.08 -4.39 -8.16
N ARG A 314 -33.33 -3.65 -7.07
CA ARG A 314 -34.15 -4.13 -5.94
C ARG A 314 -35.63 -4.21 -6.25
N GLU A 315 -36.13 -3.35 -7.13
CA GLU A 315 -37.52 -3.41 -7.59
C GLU A 315 -37.73 -4.71 -8.38
N VAL A 316 -36.81 -5.06 -9.28
CA VAL A 316 -36.81 -6.34 -10.01
C VAL A 316 -36.62 -7.55 -9.07
N GLU A 317 -35.72 -7.45 -8.08
CA GLU A 317 -35.55 -8.49 -7.04
C GLU A 317 -36.87 -8.77 -6.31
N LYS A 318 -37.61 -7.71 -5.98
CA LYS A 318 -38.90 -7.81 -5.29
C LYS A 318 -39.94 -8.52 -6.15
N GLU A 319 -40.01 -8.21 -7.43
CA GLU A 319 -40.90 -8.89 -8.39
C GLU A 319 -40.59 -10.40 -8.47
N ALA A 320 -39.31 -10.77 -8.60
CA ALA A 320 -38.88 -12.16 -8.62
C ALA A 320 -39.21 -12.90 -7.30
N LEU A 321 -39.04 -12.24 -6.15
CA LEU A 321 -39.42 -12.77 -4.84
C LEU A 321 -40.94 -13.01 -4.72
N GLU A 322 -41.74 -12.06 -5.21
CA GLU A 322 -43.20 -12.17 -5.23
C GLU A 322 -43.68 -13.28 -6.15
N ALA A 323 -43.11 -13.39 -7.36
CA ALA A 323 -43.38 -14.48 -8.30
C ALA A 323 -43.08 -15.84 -7.66
N LEU A 324 -41.89 -15.97 -7.05
CA LEU A 324 -41.50 -17.21 -6.36
C LEU A 324 -42.44 -17.52 -5.21
N SER A 325 -42.82 -16.53 -4.38
CA SER A 325 -43.70 -16.76 -3.25
C SER A 325 -45.10 -17.23 -3.68
N LYS A 326 -45.66 -16.70 -4.77
CA LYS A 326 -46.96 -17.10 -5.32
C LYS A 326 -46.90 -18.51 -5.92
N ALA A 327 -45.80 -18.85 -6.56
CA ALA A 327 -45.59 -20.13 -7.25
C ALA A 327 -45.16 -21.28 -6.33
N ASN A 328 -44.60 -20.98 -5.16
CA ASN A 328 -43.88 -21.95 -4.33
C ASN A 328 -44.72 -23.16 -3.91
N ALA A 329 -46.04 -23.01 -3.77
CA ALA A 329 -46.93 -24.13 -3.43
C ALA A 329 -47.26 -25.02 -4.64
N LYS A 330 -47.14 -24.49 -5.86
CA LYS A 330 -47.50 -25.16 -7.13
C LYS A 330 -46.31 -25.85 -7.79
N LEU A 331 -45.11 -25.32 -7.62
CA LEU A 331 -43.89 -25.87 -8.23
C LEU A 331 -43.41 -27.16 -7.53
N PRO A 332 -42.90 -28.16 -8.26
CA PRO A 332 -42.20 -29.29 -7.66
C PRO A 332 -40.98 -28.86 -6.84
N LYS A 333 -40.68 -29.58 -5.74
CA LYS A 333 -39.54 -29.26 -4.84
C LYS A 333 -38.19 -29.03 -5.56
N PRO A 334 -37.79 -29.83 -6.58
CA PRO A 334 -36.55 -29.60 -7.31
C PRO A 334 -36.51 -28.24 -8.03
N LYS A 335 -37.63 -27.85 -8.65
CA LYS A 335 -37.79 -26.57 -9.37
C LYS A 335 -37.79 -25.38 -8.42
N GLN A 336 -38.39 -25.52 -7.23
CA GLN A 336 -38.28 -24.50 -6.18
C GLN A 336 -36.83 -24.27 -5.75
N ALA A 337 -36.05 -25.35 -5.58
CA ALA A 337 -34.64 -25.25 -5.19
C ALA A 337 -33.80 -24.58 -6.29
N GLU A 338 -34.09 -24.87 -7.56
CA GLU A 338 -33.47 -24.24 -8.72
C GLU A 338 -33.76 -22.74 -8.78
N ALA A 339 -35.04 -22.33 -8.70
CA ALA A 339 -35.42 -20.92 -8.69
C ALA A 339 -34.79 -20.14 -7.52
N ARG A 340 -34.73 -20.75 -6.31
CA ARG A 340 -34.05 -20.14 -5.15
C ARG A 340 -32.55 -19.98 -5.36
N LYS A 341 -31.91 -20.95 -6.04
CA LYS A 341 -30.49 -20.86 -6.40
C LYS A 341 -30.25 -19.71 -7.37
N MET A 342 -31.08 -19.59 -8.42
CA MET A 342 -31.01 -18.51 -9.40
C MET A 342 -31.17 -17.14 -8.72
N LEU A 343 -32.21 -16.98 -7.89
CA LEU A 343 -32.43 -15.77 -7.10
C LEU A 343 -31.22 -15.42 -6.24
N ASN A 344 -30.65 -16.40 -5.53
CA ASN A 344 -29.47 -16.18 -4.69
C ASN A 344 -28.23 -15.77 -5.51
N GLU A 345 -28.07 -16.25 -6.74
CA GLU A 345 -27.00 -15.81 -7.66
C GLU A 345 -27.12 -14.31 -7.96
N GLY A 346 -28.33 -13.82 -8.31
CA GLY A 346 -28.58 -12.39 -8.54
C GLY A 346 -28.36 -11.54 -7.27
N GLN A 347 -28.87 -12.02 -6.13
CA GLN A 347 -28.70 -11.36 -4.83
C GLN A 347 -27.23 -11.21 -4.43
N GLN A 348 -26.37 -12.18 -4.76
CA GLN A 348 -24.94 -12.08 -4.45
C GLN A 348 -24.27 -10.93 -5.21
N ASN A 349 -24.63 -10.71 -6.48
CA ASN A 349 -24.12 -9.59 -7.27
C ASN A 349 -24.62 -8.25 -6.71
N LEU A 350 -25.92 -8.13 -6.42
CA LEU A 350 -26.52 -6.94 -5.80
C LEU A 350 -25.86 -6.60 -4.45
N LYS A 351 -25.72 -7.59 -3.56
CA LYS A 351 -25.06 -7.42 -2.25
C LYS A 351 -23.62 -6.97 -2.40
N MET A 352 -22.89 -7.49 -3.40
CA MET A 352 -21.51 -7.10 -3.65
C MET A 352 -21.40 -5.61 -3.98
N VAL A 353 -22.28 -5.07 -4.82
CA VAL A 353 -22.32 -3.64 -5.16
C VAL A 353 -22.74 -2.78 -3.96
N GLN A 354 -23.80 -3.19 -3.26
CA GLN A 354 -24.34 -2.42 -2.14
C GLN A 354 -23.36 -2.32 -0.97
N PHE A 355 -22.80 -3.45 -0.53
CA PHE A 355 -21.93 -3.50 0.66
C PHE A 355 -20.45 -3.27 0.31
N GLY A 356 -20.06 -3.54 -0.93
CA GLY A 356 -18.73 -3.22 -1.43
C GLY A 356 -18.57 -1.75 -1.82
N ASN A 357 -19.66 -0.97 -1.88
CA ASN A 357 -19.70 0.40 -2.38
C ASN A 357 -19.18 0.49 -3.83
N GLY A 358 -20.11 0.56 -4.79
CA GLY A 358 -19.82 0.48 -6.22
C GLY A 358 -18.81 1.50 -6.76
N VAL A 359 -18.52 2.59 -6.02
CA VAL A 359 -17.47 3.56 -6.38
C VAL A 359 -16.09 2.92 -6.51
N HIS A 360 -15.79 1.86 -5.76
CA HIS A 360 -14.51 1.15 -5.86
C HIS A 360 -14.24 0.57 -7.26
N ASN A 361 -15.30 0.29 -8.03
CA ASN A 361 -15.22 -0.04 -9.44
C ASN A 361 -16.58 0.16 -10.12
N LYS A 362 -16.87 1.41 -10.51
CA LYS A 362 -18.19 1.79 -11.04
C LYS A 362 -18.60 0.91 -12.23
N LYS A 363 -17.72 0.76 -13.22
CA LYS A 363 -18.01 -0.02 -14.45
C LYS A 363 -18.36 -1.47 -14.13
N TYR A 364 -17.55 -2.12 -13.29
CA TYR A 364 -17.82 -3.50 -12.88
C TYR A 364 -19.08 -3.62 -12.03
N SER A 365 -19.41 -2.59 -11.24
CA SER A 365 -20.64 -2.54 -10.45
C SER A 365 -21.87 -2.50 -11.34
N ILE A 366 -21.87 -1.73 -12.43
CA ILE A 366 -22.97 -1.73 -13.41
C ILE A 366 -23.14 -3.13 -14.02
N PHE A 367 -22.05 -3.76 -14.50
CA PHE A 367 -22.16 -5.13 -15.03
C PHE A 367 -22.67 -6.17 -14.01
N LEU A 368 -22.35 -5.99 -12.71
CA LEU A 368 -22.91 -6.85 -11.66
C LEU A 368 -24.41 -6.62 -11.45
N LEU A 369 -24.87 -5.37 -11.54
CA LEU A 369 -26.29 -5.04 -11.42
C LEU A 369 -27.07 -5.54 -12.65
N ASP A 370 -26.55 -5.34 -13.85
CA ASP A 370 -27.13 -5.87 -15.10
C ASP A 370 -27.31 -7.40 -15.00
N ALA A 371 -26.23 -8.10 -14.62
CA ALA A 371 -26.29 -9.56 -14.44
C ALA A 371 -27.21 -9.99 -13.28
N ALA A 372 -27.42 -9.14 -12.26
CA ALA A 372 -28.39 -9.42 -11.21
C ALA A 372 -29.83 -9.27 -11.73
N ILE A 373 -30.11 -8.21 -12.48
CA ILE A 373 -31.41 -7.95 -13.11
C ILE A 373 -31.80 -9.10 -14.03
N THR A 374 -30.93 -9.45 -14.99
CA THR A 374 -31.16 -10.59 -15.90
C THR A 374 -31.43 -11.86 -15.11
N ARG A 375 -30.72 -12.08 -14.00
CA ARG A 375 -30.93 -13.29 -13.20
C ARG A 375 -32.26 -13.29 -12.43
N PHE A 376 -32.79 -12.13 -12.09
CA PHE A 376 -34.11 -11.99 -11.48
C PHE A 376 -35.22 -12.16 -12.52
N GLU A 377 -35.04 -11.64 -13.73
CA GLU A 377 -35.93 -11.87 -14.88
C GLU A 377 -35.98 -13.36 -15.24
N ASP A 378 -34.82 -14.03 -15.34
CA ASP A 378 -34.73 -15.49 -15.56
C ASP A 378 -35.54 -16.29 -14.52
N VAL A 379 -35.60 -15.81 -13.26
CA VAL A 379 -36.36 -16.48 -12.20
C VAL A 379 -37.85 -16.37 -12.48
N ILE A 380 -38.32 -15.20 -12.90
CA ILE A 380 -39.72 -14.94 -13.24
C ILE A 380 -40.12 -15.84 -14.41
N ASP A 381 -39.35 -15.81 -15.50
CA ASP A 381 -39.60 -16.63 -16.70
C ASP A 381 -39.59 -18.13 -16.37
N PHE A 382 -38.59 -18.58 -15.63
CA PHE A 382 -38.51 -19.99 -15.19
C PHE A 382 -39.73 -20.42 -14.38
N ILE A 383 -40.23 -19.54 -13.51
CA ILE A 383 -41.43 -19.82 -12.72
C ILE A 383 -42.66 -19.92 -13.63
N GLU A 384 -42.83 -19.00 -14.58
CA GLU A 384 -43.98 -18.98 -15.49
C GLU A 384 -44.01 -20.23 -16.39
N ASP A 385 -42.87 -20.63 -16.94
CA ASP A 385 -42.73 -21.81 -17.79
C ASP A 385 -43.04 -23.12 -17.07
N ASN A 386 -42.77 -23.18 -15.77
CA ASN A 386 -42.88 -24.41 -14.96
C ASN A 386 -44.13 -24.43 -14.06
N GLN A 387 -44.99 -23.40 -14.11
CA GLN A 387 -46.28 -23.39 -13.40
C GLN A 387 -47.39 -24.15 -14.14
N ASN A 388 -47.23 -24.35 -15.45
CA ASN A 388 -48.23 -24.96 -16.35
C ASN A 388 -47.91 -26.42 -16.74
N GLN A 389 -46.83 -26.99 -16.18
CA GLN A 389 -46.42 -28.39 -16.32
C GLN A 389 -46.60 -29.12 -14.99
#